data_AF-A0A485KA22-F1
#
_entry.id   AF-A0A485KA22-F1
#
_cell.length_a   1.000
_cell.length_b   1.000
_cell.length_c   1.000
_cell.angle_alpha   90.00
_cell.angle_beta   90.00
_cell.angle_gamma   90.00
#
_symmetry.space_group_name_H-M   'P 1'
#
loop_
_entity.id
_entity.type
_entity.pdbx_description
1 polymer ?
#
loop_
_entity_poly.entity_id
_entity_poly.type
_entity_poly.pdbx_seq_one_letter_code
_entity_poly.pdbx_strand_id
1 'polypeptide(L)'
;MDGATFEQAENPALAYVEFQAEYDRKIAETALEHEKVGDENRVKAQAALEQFKTERQRLRDAKLQANRTQEQATVEKLNADLTNDNPWERVVSLVELESLKSKNAKRLAAEAKARGEKIAADKADLEEIDLTRMKQLFVQLKSEPLDLTRAQANGNGIASH
;
A
#
# COMPACT_ATOMS: atom_id res chain seq x y z
N MET A 1 36.14 -71.88 -51.56
CA MET A 1 35.10 -71.85 -50.52
C MET A 1 35.69 -71.11 -49.35
N ASP A 2 35.35 -69.82 -49.31
CA ASP A 2 35.36 -68.87 -48.20
C ASP A 2 36.65 -68.71 -47.41
N GLY A 3 37.53 -67.88 -47.98
CA GLY A 3 38.54 -67.17 -47.20
C GLY A 3 37.83 -66.20 -46.26
N ALA A 4 38.03 -66.41 -44.96
CA ALA A 4 37.44 -65.63 -43.89
C ALA A 4 37.75 -64.14 -44.04
N THR A 5 36.75 -63.34 -44.38
CA THR A 5 36.74 -61.90 -44.11
C THR A 5 36.44 -61.70 -42.64
N PHE A 6 37.46 -61.85 -41.79
CA PHE A 6 37.44 -61.41 -40.40
C PHE A 6 38.57 -60.40 -40.20
N GLU A 7 38.43 -59.23 -40.83
CA GLU A 7 39.22 -58.05 -40.49
C GLU A 7 38.26 -56.91 -40.22
N GLN A 8 37.82 -56.83 -38.97
CA GLN A 8 37.35 -55.57 -38.41
C GLN A 8 37.85 -55.49 -36.98
N ALA A 9 39.18 -55.47 -36.83
CA ALA A 9 39.79 -54.86 -35.67
C ALA A 9 39.59 -53.35 -35.84
N GLU A 10 38.51 -52.82 -35.28
CA GLU A 10 38.32 -51.38 -35.15
C GLU A 10 39.58 -50.79 -34.53
N ASN A 11 40.26 -49.93 -35.30
CA ASN A 11 41.50 -49.31 -34.87
C ASN A 11 41.21 -48.45 -33.62
N PRO A 12 41.75 -48.77 -32.44
CA PRO A 12 41.42 -48.08 -31.19
C PRO A 12 41.77 -46.59 -31.22
N ALA A 13 42.69 -46.17 -32.10
CA ALA A 13 43.01 -44.76 -32.32
C ALA A 13 41.87 -44.01 -33.03
N LEU A 14 41.14 -44.65 -33.96
CA LEU A 14 39.98 -44.05 -34.63
C LEU A 14 38.80 -43.91 -33.66
N ALA A 15 38.54 -44.94 -32.86
CA ALA A 15 37.49 -44.90 -31.83
C ALA A 15 37.71 -43.78 -30.80
N TYR A 16 38.97 -43.54 -30.39
CA TYR A 16 39.30 -42.44 -29.48
C TYR A 16 39.11 -41.06 -30.13
N VAL A 17 39.46 -40.89 -31.39
CA VAL A 17 39.26 -39.63 -32.13
C VAL A 17 37.77 -39.33 -32.30
N GLU A 18 36.95 -40.33 -32.64
CA GLU A 18 35.50 -40.19 -32.74
C GLU A 18 34.88 -39.82 -31.38
N PHE A 19 35.28 -40.50 -30.31
CA PHE A 19 34.84 -40.17 -28.95
C PHE A 19 35.19 -38.74 -28.55
N GLN A 20 36.43 -38.29 -28.85
CA GLN A 20 36.86 -36.93 -28.54
C GLN A 20 36.04 -35.89 -29.33
N ALA A 21 35.77 -36.14 -30.61
CA ALA A 21 34.97 -35.25 -31.45
C ALA A 21 33.52 -35.12 -30.93
N GLU A 22 32.90 -36.23 -30.52
CA GLU A 22 31.56 -36.21 -29.90
C GLU A 22 31.57 -35.51 -28.53
N TYR A 23 32.62 -35.70 -27.74
CA TYR A 23 32.77 -35.04 -26.45
C TYR A 23 32.91 -33.52 -26.60
N ASP A 24 33.78 -33.06 -27.52
CA ASP A 24 33.98 -31.64 -27.81
C ASP A 24 32.70 -31.00 -28.36
N ARG A 25 31.97 -31.72 -29.23
CA ARG A 25 30.66 -31.31 -29.72
C ARG A 25 29.67 -31.12 -28.56
N LYS A 26 29.62 -32.07 -27.62
CA LYS A 26 28.71 -32.00 -26.47
C LYS A 26 29.05 -30.84 -25.52
N ILE A 27 30.33 -30.53 -25.35
CA ILE A 27 30.77 -29.34 -24.60
C ILE A 27 30.27 -28.08 -25.30
N ALA A 28 30.45 -27.97 -26.62
CA ALA A 28 30.01 -26.82 -27.39
C ALA A 28 28.48 -26.64 -27.35
N GLU A 29 27.71 -27.72 -27.49
CA GLU A 29 26.24 -27.69 -27.39
C GLU A 29 25.80 -27.24 -25.99
N THR A 30 26.45 -27.75 -24.94
CA THR A 30 26.13 -27.37 -23.55
C THR A 30 26.49 -25.90 -23.28
N ALA A 31 27.61 -25.41 -23.80
CA ALA A 31 28.01 -24.02 -23.68
C ALA A 31 26.99 -23.07 -24.34
N LEU A 32 26.52 -23.40 -25.55
CA LEU A 32 25.49 -22.64 -26.25
C LEU A 32 24.17 -22.64 -25.49
N GLU A 33 23.80 -23.75 -24.86
CA GLU A 33 22.57 -23.81 -24.07
C GLU A 33 22.64 -22.97 -22.80
N HIS A 34 23.79 -22.96 -22.11
CA HIS A 34 24.00 -22.07 -20.97
C HIS A 34 23.97 -20.59 -21.35
N GLU A 35 24.53 -20.23 -22.51
CA GLU A 35 24.47 -18.87 -23.04
C GLU A 35 23.01 -18.43 -23.28
N LYS A 36 22.21 -19.25 -23.96
CA LYS A 36 20.78 -18.99 -24.17
C LYS A 36 20.02 -18.81 -22.87
N VAL A 37 20.23 -19.69 -21.88
CA VAL A 37 19.58 -19.57 -20.57
C VAL A 37 20.03 -18.28 -19.86
N GLY A 38 21.29 -17.91 -19.98
CA GLY A 38 21.82 -16.63 -19.48
C GLY A 38 21.10 -15.43 -20.08
N ASP A 39 20.94 -15.43 -21.41
CA ASP A 39 20.23 -14.37 -22.14
C ASP A 39 18.75 -14.31 -21.76
N GLU A 40 18.06 -15.44 -21.70
CA GLU A 40 16.67 -15.51 -21.26
C GLU A 40 16.49 -14.96 -19.85
N ASN A 41 17.37 -15.33 -18.93
CA ASN A 41 17.31 -14.86 -17.55
C ASN A 41 17.55 -13.36 -17.45
N ARG A 42 18.48 -12.83 -18.26
CA ARG A 42 18.73 -11.39 -18.36
C ARG A 42 17.50 -10.65 -18.89
N VAL A 43 16.86 -11.16 -19.93
CA VAL A 43 15.61 -10.58 -20.48
C VAL A 43 14.48 -10.63 -19.45
N LYS A 44 14.29 -11.77 -18.77
CA LYS A 44 13.28 -11.92 -17.71
C LYS A 44 13.53 -10.95 -16.56
N ALA A 45 14.79 -10.79 -16.14
CA ALA A 45 15.16 -9.85 -15.08
C ALA A 45 14.88 -8.39 -15.47
N GLN A 46 15.20 -8.00 -16.71
CA GLN A 46 14.88 -6.67 -17.22
C GLN A 46 13.37 -6.42 -17.28
N ALA A 47 12.60 -7.39 -17.76
CA ALA A 47 11.14 -7.29 -17.80
C ALA A 47 10.54 -7.16 -16.38
N ALA A 48 11.01 -7.95 -15.42
CA ALA A 48 10.56 -7.86 -14.03
C ALA A 48 10.87 -6.49 -13.40
N LEU A 49 12.02 -5.91 -13.71
CA LEU A 49 12.42 -4.59 -13.22
C LEU A 49 11.54 -3.47 -13.80
N GLU A 50 11.21 -3.54 -15.09
CA GLU A 50 10.30 -2.58 -15.72
C GLU A 50 8.85 -2.73 -15.22
N GLN A 51 8.38 -3.96 -15.01
CA GLN A 51 7.09 -4.20 -14.36
C GLN A 51 7.04 -3.61 -12.94
N PHE A 52 8.10 -3.83 -12.15
CA PHE A 52 8.19 -3.27 -10.80
C PHE A 52 8.16 -1.74 -10.80
N LYS A 53 8.91 -1.09 -11.70
CA LYS A 53 8.87 0.38 -11.84
C LYS A 53 7.49 0.88 -12.22
N THR A 54 6.85 0.23 -13.18
CA THR A 54 5.52 0.60 -13.67
C THR A 54 4.48 0.47 -12.58
N GLU A 55 4.46 -0.66 -11.86
CA GLU A 55 3.51 -0.88 -10.76
C GLU A 55 3.76 0.10 -9.61
N ARG A 56 5.02 0.34 -9.25
CA ARG A 56 5.36 1.33 -8.23
C ARG A 56 4.94 2.75 -8.62
N GLN A 57 5.03 3.10 -9.91
CA GLN A 57 4.55 4.38 -10.41
C GLN A 57 3.02 4.46 -10.30
N ARG A 58 2.30 3.43 -10.77
CA ARG A 58 0.84 3.32 -10.69
C ARG A 58 0.34 3.48 -9.25
N LEU A 59 0.98 2.81 -8.29
CA LEU A 59 0.61 2.90 -6.88
C LEU A 59 0.85 4.31 -6.30
N ARG A 60 1.94 4.97 -6.70
CA ARG A 60 2.20 6.36 -6.29
C ARG A 60 1.16 7.31 -6.84
N ASP A 61 0.82 7.18 -8.12
CA ASP A 61 -0.16 8.04 -8.79
C ASP A 61 -1.57 7.82 -8.21
N ALA A 62 -1.96 6.56 -7.96
CA ALA A 62 -3.21 6.23 -7.30
C ALA A 62 -3.29 6.84 -5.89
N LYS A 63 -2.20 6.78 -5.10
CA LYS A 63 -2.15 7.39 -3.77
C LYS A 63 -2.24 8.92 -3.84
N LEU A 64 -1.54 9.53 -4.80
CA LEU A 64 -1.60 10.98 -5.01
C LEU A 64 -3.01 11.43 -5.37
N GLN A 65 -3.68 10.71 -6.28
CA GLN A 65 -5.05 11.01 -6.67
C GLN A 65 -6.01 10.84 -5.50
N ALA A 66 -5.92 9.74 -4.75
CA ALA A 66 -6.74 9.51 -3.57
C ALA A 66 -6.58 10.63 -2.52
N ASN A 67 -5.35 11.06 -2.26
CA ASN A 67 -5.08 12.17 -1.35
C ASN A 67 -5.70 13.49 -1.86
N ARG A 68 -5.57 13.80 -3.15
CA ARG A 68 -6.17 15.01 -3.75
C ARG A 68 -7.69 14.98 -3.66
N THR A 69 -8.33 13.86 -3.96
CA THR A 69 -9.78 13.70 -3.86
C THR A 69 -10.25 13.83 -2.41
N GLN A 70 -9.52 13.24 -1.46
CA GLN A 70 -9.84 13.36 -0.03
C GLN A 70 -9.69 14.80 0.46
N GLU A 71 -8.63 15.50 0.06
CA GLU A 71 -8.42 16.91 0.39
C GLU A 71 -9.55 17.77 -0.18
N GLN A 72 -9.89 17.57 -1.46
CA GLN A 72 -11.00 18.28 -2.10
C GLN A 72 -12.33 18.07 -1.35
N ALA A 73 -12.69 16.82 -1.04
CA ALA A 73 -13.92 16.53 -0.29
C ALA A 73 -13.91 17.16 1.12
N THR A 74 -12.74 17.21 1.76
CA THR A 74 -12.59 17.85 3.08
C THR A 74 -12.81 19.36 2.98
N VAL A 75 -12.22 20.01 1.97
CA VAL A 75 -12.38 21.46 1.73
C VAL A 75 -13.83 21.79 1.37
N GLU A 76 -14.47 20.99 0.51
CA GLU A 76 -15.87 21.16 0.15
C GLU A 76 -16.79 21.05 1.38
N LYS A 77 -16.56 20.07 2.26
CA LYS A 77 -17.29 19.94 3.53
C LYS A 77 -17.10 21.17 4.42
N LEU A 78 -15.86 21.62 4.60
CA LEU A 78 -15.56 22.80 5.43
C LEU A 78 -16.18 24.08 4.87
N ASN A 79 -16.23 24.24 3.54
CA ASN A 79 -16.91 25.37 2.90
C ASN A 79 -18.42 25.31 3.12
N ALA A 80 -19.04 24.14 2.99
CA ALA A 80 -20.47 23.96 3.28
C ALA A 80 -20.79 24.30 4.75
N ASP A 81 -19.99 23.80 5.69
CA ASP A 81 -20.12 24.08 7.13
C ASP A 81 -19.83 25.56 7.48
N LEU A 82 -19.05 26.26 6.65
CA LEU A 82 -18.82 27.70 6.81
C LEU A 82 -20.07 28.51 6.45
N THR A 83 -20.80 28.08 5.42
CA THR A 83 -22.01 28.74 4.92
C THR A 83 -23.30 28.28 5.60
N ASN A 84 -23.25 27.22 6.41
CA ASN A 84 -24.41 26.67 7.09
C ASN A 84 -24.85 27.57 8.27
N ASP A 85 -26.15 27.77 8.40
CA ASP A 85 -26.77 28.56 9.46
C ASP A 85 -26.59 27.95 10.86
N ASN A 86 -26.40 26.63 10.96
CA ASN A 86 -26.14 25.97 12.23
C ASN A 86 -24.63 25.92 12.55
N PRO A 87 -24.13 26.72 13.51
CA PRO A 87 -22.70 26.74 13.85
C PRO A 87 -22.20 25.43 14.47
N TRP A 88 -23.08 24.59 15.02
CA TRP A 88 -22.70 23.31 15.62
C TRP A 88 -22.21 22.29 14.60
N GLU A 89 -22.63 22.37 13.34
CA GLU A 89 -22.12 21.53 12.25
C GLU A 89 -20.60 21.70 12.08
N ARG A 90 -20.15 22.96 12.12
CA ARG A 90 -18.73 23.30 12.04
C ARG A 90 -17.94 22.78 13.23
N VAL A 91 -18.51 22.88 14.43
CA VAL A 91 -17.88 22.38 15.67
C VAL A 91 -17.71 20.86 15.61
N VAL A 92 -18.72 20.12 15.15
CA VAL A 92 -18.64 18.66 14.95
C VAL A 92 -17.52 18.31 13.98
N SER A 93 -17.50 18.95 12.81
CA SER A 93 -16.50 18.69 11.78
C SER A 93 -15.07 18.95 12.26
N LEU A 94 -14.83 20.03 13.00
CA LEU A 94 -13.51 20.34 13.56
C LEU A 94 -13.05 19.30 14.59
N VAL A 95 -13.97 18.85 15.44
CA VAL A 95 -13.70 17.83 16.46
C VAL A 95 -13.42 16.47 15.83
N GLU A 96 -14.15 16.13 14.76
CA GLU A 96 -13.86 14.94 13.96
C GLU A 96 -12.48 15.01 13.31
N LEU A 97 -12.10 16.17 12.75
CA LEU A 97 -10.78 16.39 12.15
C LEU A 97 -9.65 16.20 13.17
N GLU A 98 -9.80 16.74 14.39
CA GLU A 98 -8.78 16.56 15.44
C GLU A 98 -8.68 15.10 15.91
N SER A 99 -9.82 14.39 16.00
CA SER A 99 -9.85 12.96 16.29
C SER A 99 -9.13 12.14 15.19
N LEU A 100 -9.40 12.44 13.92
CA LEU A 100 -8.72 11.79 12.79
C LEU A 100 -7.21 12.06 12.78
N LYS A 101 -6.80 13.28 13.09
CA LYS A 101 -5.38 13.66 13.22
C LYS A 101 -4.68 12.87 14.32
N SER A 102 -5.29 12.76 15.51
CA SER A 102 -4.75 11.95 16.62
C SER A 102 -4.65 10.46 16.23
N LYS A 103 -5.70 9.88 15.63
CA LYS A 103 -5.68 8.49 15.16
C LYS A 103 -4.61 8.24 14.09
N ASN A 104 -4.47 9.15 13.13
CA ASN A 104 -3.44 9.06 12.09
C ASN A 104 -2.03 9.14 12.67
N ALA A 105 -1.80 10.03 13.63
CA ALA A 105 -0.51 10.15 14.31
C ALA A 105 -0.14 8.88 15.08
N LYS A 106 -1.10 8.26 15.78
CA LYS A 106 -0.90 6.96 16.45
C LYS A 106 -0.58 5.84 15.47
N ARG A 107 -1.32 5.73 14.37
CA ARG A 107 -1.05 4.72 13.33
C ARG A 107 0.36 4.90 12.77
N LEU A 108 0.76 6.13 12.43
CA LEU A 108 2.10 6.44 11.96
C LEU A 108 3.18 6.08 12.99
N ALA A 109 2.94 6.37 14.27
CA ALA A 109 3.83 5.98 15.35
C ALA A 109 3.94 4.45 15.47
N ALA A 110 2.82 3.71 15.43
CA ALA A 110 2.82 2.25 15.48
C ALA A 110 3.55 1.63 14.27
N GLU A 111 3.36 2.16 13.06
CA GLU A 111 4.06 1.72 11.86
C GLU A 111 5.57 2.02 11.91
N ALA A 112 5.97 3.15 12.49
CA ALA A 112 7.38 3.48 12.72
C ALA A 112 8.01 2.54 13.76
N LYS A 113 7.26 2.21 14.83
CA LYS A 113 7.68 1.22 15.85
C LYS A 113 7.92 -0.14 15.21
N ALA A 114 7.01 -0.59 14.35
CA ALA A 114 7.12 -1.87 13.65
C ALA A 114 8.33 -1.93 12.72
N ARG A 115 8.78 -0.77 12.20
CA ARG A 115 9.99 -0.62 11.39
C ARG A 115 11.28 -0.46 12.21
N GLY A 116 11.19 -0.43 13.55
CA GLY A 116 12.34 -0.21 14.43
C GLY A 116 12.87 1.22 14.44
N GLU A 117 12.10 2.19 13.93
CA GLU A 117 12.47 3.60 13.93
C GLU A 117 12.23 4.22 15.33
N LYS A 118 13.14 5.08 15.79
CA LYS A 118 12.93 5.84 17.04
C LYS A 118 11.78 6.82 16.85
N ILE A 119 10.76 6.71 17.70
CA ILE A 119 9.61 7.62 17.73
C ILE A 119 9.91 8.73 18.73
N ALA A 120 9.65 9.98 18.35
CA ALA A 120 9.63 11.10 19.30
C ALA A 120 8.58 10.82 20.39
N ALA A 121 8.95 10.98 21.67
CA ALA A 121 8.08 10.66 22.81
C ALA A 121 6.68 11.31 22.71
N ASP A 122 6.64 12.52 22.17
CA ASP A 122 5.46 13.35 21.96
C ASP A 122 4.42 12.72 20.99
N LYS A 123 4.82 11.74 20.16
CA LYS A 123 3.91 11.00 19.27
C LYS A 123 3.46 9.66 19.84
N ALA A 124 4.12 9.17 20.89
CA ALA A 124 3.79 7.90 21.53
C ALA A 124 2.63 8.05 22.53
N ASP A 125 2.56 9.20 23.21
CA ASP A 125 1.60 9.49 24.29
C ASP A 125 0.48 10.46 23.88
N LEU A 126 0.02 10.42 22.63
CA LEU A 126 -1.24 11.07 22.30
C LEU A 126 -2.36 10.28 22.99
N GLU A 127 -2.92 10.77 24.09
CA GLU A 127 -4.09 10.12 24.70
C GLU A 127 -5.26 10.10 23.69
N GLU A 128 -5.97 8.97 23.61
CA GLU A 128 -7.25 8.95 22.88
C GLU A 128 -8.27 9.66 23.73
N ILE A 129 -8.48 10.95 23.48
CA ILE A 129 -9.57 11.67 24.12
C ILE A 129 -10.87 11.04 23.60
N ASP A 130 -11.65 10.43 24.49
CA ASP A 130 -12.95 9.89 24.15
C ASP A 130 -13.94 11.04 23.91
N LEU A 131 -14.20 11.31 22.63
CA LEU A 131 -15.10 12.38 22.20
C LEU A 131 -16.53 11.87 22.01
N THR A 132 -16.86 10.62 22.40
CA THR A 132 -18.19 10.01 22.14
C THR A 132 -19.31 10.80 22.79
N ARG A 133 -19.15 11.17 24.05
CA ARG A 133 -20.14 11.99 24.78
C ARG A 133 -20.28 13.39 24.19
N MET A 134 -19.17 13.98 23.76
CA MET A 134 -19.16 15.30 23.13
C MET A 134 -19.85 15.28 21.76
N LYS A 135 -19.61 14.23 20.96
CA LYS A 135 -20.31 14.00 19.69
C LYS A 135 -21.81 13.83 19.88
N GLN A 136 -22.24 13.08 20.90
CA GLN A 136 -23.66 12.93 21.23
C GLN A 136 -24.31 14.28 21.56
N LEU A 137 -23.66 15.11 22.38
CA LEU A 137 -24.15 16.45 22.71
C LEU A 137 -24.26 17.34 21.46
N PHE A 138 -23.27 17.28 20.56
CA PHE A 138 -23.36 18.07 19.33
C PHE A 138 -24.41 17.57 18.34
N VAL A 139 -24.68 16.26 18.30
CA VAL A 139 -25.80 15.72 17.50
C VAL A 139 -27.14 16.23 18.02
N GLN A 140 -27.31 16.32 19.35
CA GLN A 140 -28.50 16.93 19.95
C GLN A 140 -28.62 18.41 19.58
N LEU A 141 -27.52 19.16 19.64
CA LEU A 141 -27.48 20.58 19.29
C LEU A 141 -27.63 20.84 17.78
N LYS A 142 -27.35 19.83 16.96
CA LYS A 142 -27.60 19.81 15.51
C LYS A 142 -29.08 19.62 15.18
N SER A 143 -29.79 18.79 15.93
CA SER A 143 -31.23 18.55 15.75
C SER A 143 -32.12 19.60 16.44
N GLU A 144 -31.68 20.10 17.59
CA GLU A 144 -32.40 21.11 18.37
C GLU A 144 -31.47 22.31 18.64
N PRO A 145 -31.60 23.39 17.85
CA PRO A 145 -30.95 24.66 18.15
C PRO A 145 -31.29 25.10 19.57
N LEU A 146 -30.29 25.58 20.31
CA LEU A 146 -30.41 25.98 21.73
C LEU A 146 -31.59 26.93 22.01
N ASP A 147 -32.05 27.67 21.02
CA ASP A 147 -33.17 28.59 21.13
C ASP A 147 -34.51 27.86 21.37
N LEU A 148 -34.71 26.68 20.77
CA LEU A 148 -35.88 25.83 21.01
C LEU A 148 -35.80 25.17 22.41
N THR A 149 -34.61 24.68 22.79
CA THR A 149 -34.40 24.03 24.08
C THR A 149 -34.48 25.02 25.24
N ARG A 150 -34.01 26.26 25.07
CA ARG A 150 -34.17 27.36 26.05
C ARG A 150 -35.61 27.85 26.13
N ALA A 151 -36.33 27.94 25.01
CA ALA A 151 -37.75 28.30 25.02
C ALA A 151 -38.60 27.25 25.76
N GLN A 152 -38.30 25.96 25.61
CA GLN A 152 -38.96 24.87 26.34
C GLN A 152 -38.58 24.86 27.84
N ALA A 153 -37.31 25.10 28.18
CA ALA A 153 -36.87 25.17 29.58
C ALA A 153 -37.45 26.39 30.34
N ASN A 154 -37.58 27.54 29.67
CA ASN A 154 -38.19 28.73 30.26
C ASN A 154 -39.73 28.70 30.23
N GLY A 155 -40.35 27.98 29.29
CA GLY A 155 -41.80 27.79 29.22
C GLY A 155 -42.37 26.84 30.28
N ASN A 156 -41.59 25.86 30.74
CA ASN A 156 -41.98 24.93 31.81
C ASN A 156 -41.72 25.48 33.23
N GLY A 157 -41.17 26.68 33.37
CA GLY A 157 -40.85 27.30 34.66
C GLY A 157 -41.94 28.21 35.26
N ILE A 158 -43.07 28.44 34.58
CA ILE A 158 -44.12 29.39 35.00
C ILE A 158 -45.46 28.69 35.28
N ALA A 159 -45.44 27.44 35.76
CA ALA A 159 -46.65 26.74 36.23
C ALA A 159 -46.37 25.98 37.53
N SER A 160 -45.94 26.71 38.55
CA SER A 160 -46.08 26.30 39.96
C SER A 160 -46.05 27.56 40.82
N HIS A 161 -47.20 28.23 40.89
CA HIS A 161 -47.80 28.80 42.09
C HIS A 161 -49.21 29.32 41.78
#